data_AF-M0IVA0-F1
#
_entry.id   AF-M0IVA0-F1
#
_cell.length_a   1.000
_cell.length_b   1.000
_cell.length_c   1.000
_cell.angle_alpha   90.00
_cell.angle_beta   90.00
_cell.angle_gamma   90.00
#
_symmetry.space_group_name_H-M   'P 1'
#
loop_
_entity.id
_entity.type
_entity.pdbx_description
1 polymer ?
#
loop_
_entity_poly.entity_id
_entity_poly.type
_entity_poly.pdbx_seq_one_letter_code
_entity_poly.pdbx_strand_id
1 'polypeptide(L)' 'MVRLRTVLGITAVVHIVLAWLVRLDAKKRGDDAGKWVVTTLLTGVFGVAKYIQDGR' A
#
# COMPACT_ATOMS: atom_id res chain seq x y z
N MET A 1 10.76 -4.88 20.34
CA MET A 1 10.19 -3.70 19.65
C MET A 1 10.67 -3.72 18.21
N VAL A 2 9.80 -4.04 17.25
CA VAL A 2 10.14 -3.89 15.83
C VAL A 2 10.41 -2.41 15.60
N ARG A 3 11.55 -2.05 15.00
CA ARG A 3 11.88 -0.64 14.75
C ARG A 3 10.81 -0.04 13.83
N LEU A 4 10.31 1.16 14.15
CA LEU A 4 9.37 1.92 13.31
C LEU A 4 9.75 1.89 11.83
N ARG A 5 11.05 2.12 11.52
CA ARG A 5 11.59 2.03 10.15
C ARG A 5 11.32 0.69 9.45
N THR A 6 11.39 -0.42 10.18
CA THR A 6 11.11 -1.75 9.65
C THR A 6 9.62 -1.92 9.34
N VAL A 7 8.73 -1.46 10.22
CA VAL A 7 7.28 -1.48 9.97
C VAL A 7 6.95 -0.65 8.74
N LEU A 8 7.43 0.60 8.68
CA LEU A 8 7.22 1.49 7.53
C LEU A 8 7.77 0.90 6.23
N GLY A 9 8.95 0.30 6.27
CA GLY A 9 9.55 -0.38 5.12
C GLY A 9 8.70 -1.55 4.63
N ILE A 10 8.23 -2.42 5.53
CA ILE A 10 7.36 -3.55 5.19
C ILE A 10 6.03 -3.04 4.63
N THR A 11 5.41 -2.04 5.26
CA THR A 11 4.15 -1.45 4.79
C THR A 11 4.29 -0.88 3.38
N ALA A 12 5.38 -0.16 3.10
CA ALA A 12 5.64 0.38 1.77
C ALA A 12 5.78 -0.75 0.72
N VAL A 13 6.58 -1.78 1.02
CA VAL A 13 6.77 -2.93 0.13
C VAL A 13 5.45 -3.64 -0.16
N VAL A 14 4.64 -3.90 0.86
CA VAL A 14 3.34 -4.58 0.71
C VAL A 14 2.40 -3.78 -0.20
N HIS A 15 2.30 -2.46 -0.03
CA HIS A 15 1.40 -1.64 -0.85
C HIS A 15 1.89 -1.50 -2.29
N ILE A 16 3.20 -1.48 -2.53
CA ILE A 16 3.75 -1.52 -3.90
C ILE A 16 3.41 -2.86 -4.56
N VAL A 17 3.59 -3.99 -3.86
CA VAL A 17 3.25 -5.32 -4.38
C VAL A 17 1.75 -5.42 -4.67
N LEU A 18 0.89 -4.95 -3.77
CA LEU A 18 -0.55 -4.93 -3.98
C LEU A 18 -0.95 -4.06 -5.18
N ALA A 19 -0.38 -2.84 -5.28
CA ALA A 19 -0.63 -1.96 -6.43
C ALA A 19 -0.21 -2.60 -7.75
N TRP A 20 0.92 -3.32 -7.77
CA TRP A 20 1.37 -4.08 -8.92
C TRP A 20 0.40 -5.21 -9.29
N LEU A 21 -0.07 -5.99 -8.31
CA LEU A 21 -1.04 -7.07 -8.51
C LEU A 21 -2.39 -6.55 -9.02
N VAL A 22 -2.89 -5.44 -8.47
CA VAL A 22 -4.09 -4.74 -8.94
C VAL A 22 -3.95 -4.35 -10.41
N ARG A 23 -2.79 -3.80 -10.79
CA ARG A 23 -2.50 -3.44 -12.19
C ARG A 23 -2.48 -4.67 -13.09
N LEU A 24 -1.88 -5.77 -12.65
CA LEU A 24 -1.82 -7.02 -13.43
C LEU A 24 -3.22 -7.64 -13.60
N ASP A 25 -4.02 -7.69 -12.54
CA ASP A 25 -5.39 -8.21 -12.60
C ASP A 25 -6.27 -7.38 -13.55
N ALA A 26 -6.24 -6.06 -13.43
CA ALA A 26 -6.96 -5.16 -14.31
C ALA A 26 -6.51 -5.29 -15.78
N LYS A 27 -5.20 -5.40 -16.03
CA LYS A 27 -4.67 -5.67 -17.38
C LYS A 27 -5.17 -7.00 -17.94
N LYS A 28 -5.29 -8.04 -17.11
CA LYS A 28 -5.81 -9.35 -17.51
C LYS A 28 -7.31 -9.28 -17.84
N ARG A 29 -8.06 -8.41 -17.16
CA ARG A 29 -9.51 -8.21 -17.38
C ARG A 29 -9.84 -7.20 -18.48
N GLY A 30 -8.86 -6.39 -18.91
CA GLY A 30 -9.09 -5.30 -19.86
C GLY A 30 -9.68 -4.03 -19.21
N ASP A 31 -9.62 -3.93 -17.88
CA ASP A 31 -10.21 -2.84 -17.10
C ASP A 31 -9.17 -1.74 -16.78
N ASP A 32 -9.66 -0.54 -16.45
CA ASP A 32 -8.82 0.54 -15.92
C ASP A 32 -8.46 0.32 -14.44
N ALA A 33 -7.17 0.12 -14.19
CA ALA A 33 -6.62 -0.10 -12.85
C ALA A 33 -6.41 1.18 -12.04
N GLY A 34 -6.43 2.36 -12.68
CA GLY A 34 -5.88 3.61 -12.13
C GLY A 34 -6.47 3.96 -10.77
N LYS A 35 -7.80 3.92 -10.65
CA LYS A 35 -8.51 4.20 -9.38
C LYS A 35 -8.12 3.24 -8.26
N TRP A 36 -7.98 1.96 -8.57
CA TRP A 36 -7.66 0.92 -7.59
C TRP A 36 -6.21 0.98 -7.13
N VAL A 37 -5.27 1.23 -8.06
CA VAL A 37 -3.85 1.44 -7.74
C VAL A 37 -3.68 2.63 -6.79
N VAL A 38 -4.31 3.76 -7.10
CA VAL A 38 -4.26 4.97 -6.25
C VAL A 38 -4.87 4.68 -4.88
N THR A 39 -6.04 4.02 -4.84
CA THR A 39 -6.70 3.67 -3.59
C THR A 39 -5.80 2.81 -2.71
N THR A 40 -5.20 1.75 -3.26
CA THR A 40 -4.26 0.88 -2.54
C THR A 40 -3.09 1.65 -1.94
N LEU A 41 -2.46 2.54 -2.71
CA LEU A 41 -1.34 3.33 -2.22
C LEU A 41 -1.77 4.29 -1.09
N LEU A 42 -2.93 4.94 -1.24
CA LEU A 42 -3.47 5.85 -0.24
C LEU A 42 -3.79 5.14 1.08
N THR A 43 -4.39 3.95 1.06
CA THR A 43 -4.63 3.18 2.30
C THR A 43 -3.33 2.87 3.03
N GLY A 44 -2.24 2.60 2.31
CA GLY A 44 -0.93 2.42 2.91
C GLY A 44 -0.41 3.67 3.61
N VAL A 45 -0.57 4.83 2.99
CA VAL A 45 -0.20 6.13 3.59
C VAL A 45 -1.02 6.41 4.85
N PHE A 46 -2.34 6.21 4.81
CA PHE A 46 -3.21 6.41 5.97
C PHE A 46 -2.88 5.45 7.12
N GLY A 47 -2.61 4.18 6.81
CA GLY A 47 -2.18 3.20 7.81
C GLY A 47 -0.87 3.59 8.50
N VAL A 48 0.10 4.09 7.72
CA VAL A 48 1.37 4.62 8.24
C VAL A 48 1.15 5.86 9.11
N ALA A 49 0.36 6.83 8.64
CA ALA A 49 0.09 8.06 9.38
C ALA A 49 -0.55 7.76 10.74
N LYS A 50 -1.51 6.83 10.77
CA LYS A 50 -2.13 6.35 12.00
C LYS A 50 -1.13 5.61 12.91
N TYR A 51 -0.28 4.74 12.36
CA TYR A 51 0.74 4.02 13.15
C TYR A 51 1.68 5.00 13.88
N ILE A 52 2.14 6.04 13.18
CA ILE A 52 2.98 7.10 13.75
C ILE A 52 2.20 7.91 14.80
N GLN A 53 0.94 8.28 14.51
CA GLN A 53 0.10 9.05 15.44
C GLN A 53 -0.18 8.27 16.74
N ASP A 54 -0.38 6.96 16.64
CA ASP A 54 -0.64 6.08 17.79
C ASP A 54 0.64 5.83 18.64
N GLY A 55 1.79 6.41 18.26
CA GLY A 55 3.03 6.39 19.05
C GLY A 55 3.67 5.00 19.17
N ARG A 56 3.36 4.08 18.25
CA ARG A 56 3.90 2.72 18.18
C ARG A 56 5.04 2.61 17.17
#